data_AF-A0A6B0Y5N7-F1
#
_entry.id   AF-A0A6B0Y5N7-F1
#
_cell.length_a   1.000
_cell.length_b   1.000
_cell.length_c   1.000
_cell.angle_alpha   90.00
_cell.angle_beta   90.00
_cell.angle_gamma   90.00
#
_symmetry.space_group_name_H-M   'P 1'
#
loop_
_entity.id
_entity.type
_entity.pdbx_description
1 polymer ?
#
loop_
_entity_poly.entity_id
_entity_poly.type
_entity_poly.pdbx_seq_one_letter_code
_entity_poly.pdbx_strand_id
1 'polypeptide(L)'
;MGQVTKAYQARVASGDFDADPAQATVLPELDRVAGAIKSAPSRRVFGRVLKRMPESAAGIYLWGGVGRGKSMLMDLLHEVAGGDHSRRIHFHAFMQEVQGRLHEARKTQVDDALVPVAAAMSDGLR
;
A
#
# COMPACT_ATOMS: atom_id res chain seq x y z
N MET A 1 -19.69 -1.54 -7.48
CA MET A 1 -18.79 -2.39 -6.66
C MET A 1 -17.40 -2.36 -7.24
N GLY A 2 -16.40 -1.99 -6.43
CA GLY A 2 -15.01 -2.01 -6.86
C GLY A 2 -14.40 -3.41 -6.79
N GLN A 3 -13.13 -3.50 -7.15
CA GLN A 3 -12.46 -4.78 -7.39
C GLN A 3 -12.12 -5.53 -6.10
N VAL A 4 -11.85 -4.82 -5.00
CA VAL A 4 -11.55 -5.44 -3.70
C VAL A 4 -12.82 -6.10 -3.16
N THR A 5 -13.96 -5.40 -3.20
CA THR A 5 -15.24 -5.97 -2.75
C THR A 5 -15.62 -7.23 -3.55
N LYS A 6 -15.38 -7.24 -4.87
CA LYS A 6 -15.65 -8.43 -5.70
C LYS A 6 -14.78 -9.62 -5.30
N ALA A 7 -13.49 -9.39 -5.09
CA ALA A 7 -12.57 -10.45 -4.71
C ALA A 7 -12.85 -10.99 -3.29
N TYR A 8 -13.25 -10.12 -2.36
CA TYR A 8 -13.74 -10.51 -1.03
C TYR A 8 -14.95 -11.45 -1.13
N GLN A 9 -15.97 -11.04 -1.88
CA GLN A 9 -17.19 -11.85 -2.05
C GLN A 9 -16.94 -13.18 -2.74
N ALA A 10 -16.00 -13.23 -3.69
CA ALA A 10 -15.61 -14.48 -4.34
C ALA A 10 -15.01 -15.48 -3.33
N ARG A 11 -14.18 -15.01 -2.39
CA ARG A 11 -13.57 -15.86 -1.35
C ARG A 11 -14.56 -16.31 -0.28
N VAL A 12 -15.53 -15.46 0.06
CA VAL A 12 -16.66 -15.87 0.90
C VAL A 12 -17.47 -16.95 0.20
N ALA A 13 -17.76 -16.77 -1.09
CA ALA A 13 -18.54 -17.73 -1.87
C ALA A 13 -17.80 -19.07 -2.10
N SER A 14 -16.46 -19.06 -2.16
CA SER A 14 -15.66 -20.29 -2.23
C SER A 14 -15.53 -21.02 -0.91
N GLY A 15 -15.90 -20.39 0.21
CA GLY A 15 -15.76 -20.95 1.55
C GLY A 15 -14.36 -20.80 2.16
N ASP A 16 -13.51 -19.92 1.61
CA ASP A 16 -12.17 -19.67 2.16
C ASP A 16 -12.27 -19.04 3.57
N PHE A 17 -13.32 -18.24 3.82
CA PHE A 17 -13.64 -17.66 5.12
C PHE A 17 -15.11 -17.19 5.19
N ASP A 18 -15.62 -17.04 6.41
CA ASP A 18 -16.96 -16.51 6.68
C ASP A 18 -17.00 -14.98 6.55
N ALA A 19 -18.11 -14.46 6.03
CA ALA A 19 -18.32 -13.02 5.96
C ALA A 19 -18.40 -12.40 7.37
N ASP A 20 -17.57 -11.39 7.64
CA ASP A 20 -17.65 -10.57 8.85
C ASP A 20 -18.29 -9.20 8.51
N PRO A 21 -19.41 -8.80 9.16
CA PRO A 21 -20.00 -7.48 8.97
C PRO A 21 -19.04 -6.32 9.17
N ALA A 22 -18.08 -6.43 10.11
CA ALA A 22 -17.08 -5.39 10.35
C ALA A 22 -16.05 -5.29 9.23
N GLN A 23 -15.78 -6.38 8.50
CA GLN A 23 -14.95 -6.33 7.30
C GLN A 23 -15.72 -5.69 6.14
N ALA A 24 -17.03 -5.99 6.02
CA ALA A 24 -17.87 -5.43 4.98
C ALA A 24 -17.95 -3.89 5.04
N THR A 25 -17.90 -3.28 6.22
CA THR A 25 -17.94 -1.81 6.36
C THR A 25 -16.71 -1.10 5.79
N VAL A 26 -15.56 -1.77 5.70
CA VAL A 26 -14.32 -1.15 5.20
C VAL A 26 -14.08 -1.41 3.71
N LEU A 27 -14.83 -2.32 3.07
CA LEU A 27 -14.69 -2.65 1.66
C LEU A 27 -14.82 -1.44 0.71
N PRO A 28 -15.75 -0.49 0.92
CA PRO A 28 -15.83 0.70 0.06
C PRO A 28 -14.57 1.58 0.13
N GLU A 29 -13.95 1.71 1.30
CA GLU A 29 -12.70 2.46 1.48
C GLU A 29 -11.51 1.76 0.83
N LEU A 30 -11.45 0.43 0.92
CA LEU A 30 -10.45 -0.37 0.21
C LEU A 30 -10.62 -0.23 -1.31
N ASP A 31 -11.85 -0.23 -1.82
CA ASP A 31 -12.14 0.02 -3.23
C ASP A 31 -11.72 1.43 -3.67
N ARG A 32 -11.92 2.45 -2.82
CA ARG A 32 -11.43 3.82 -3.08
C ARG A 32 -9.92 3.86 -3.22
N VAL A 33 -9.20 3.27 -2.26
CA VAL A 33 -7.72 3.22 -2.28
C VAL A 33 -7.23 2.45 -3.50
N ALA A 34 -7.81 1.29 -3.80
CA ALA A 34 -7.47 0.49 -4.98
C ALA A 34 -7.68 1.26 -6.28
N GLY A 35 -8.82 1.96 -6.41
CA GLY A 35 -9.11 2.82 -7.56
C GLY A 35 -8.11 3.97 -7.69
N ALA A 36 -7.73 4.60 -6.60
CA ALA A 36 -6.77 5.70 -6.60
C ALA A 36 -5.34 5.26 -6.95
N ILE A 37 -4.90 4.10 -6.45
CA ILE A 37 -3.61 3.49 -6.81
C ILE A 37 -3.56 3.21 -8.33
N LYS A 38 -4.65 2.67 -8.89
CA LYS A 38 -4.70 2.32 -10.32
C LYS A 38 -4.87 3.53 -11.25
N SER A 39 -5.53 4.58 -10.80
CA SER A 39 -5.82 5.78 -11.60
C SER A 39 -4.80 6.90 -11.44
N ALA A 40 -3.77 6.74 -10.60
CA ALA A 40 -2.72 7.73 -10.39
C ALA A 40 -2.06 8.14 -11.72
N PRO A 41 -2.28 9.38 -12.22
CA PRO A 41 -1.81 9.77 -13.53
C PRO A 41 -0.28 9.90 -13.52
N SER A 42 0.40 9.18 -14.41
CA SER A 42 1.80 9.43 -14.73
C SER A 42 1.86 10.56 -15.77
N ARG A 43 2.18 11.79 -15.36
CA ARG A 43 2.40 12.89 -16.32
C ARG A 43 3.88 12.99 -16.63
N ARG A 44 4.27 12.80 -17.90
CA ARG A 44 5.64 13.03 -18.36
C ARG A 44 5.77 14.49 -18.79
N VAL A 45 6.64 15.25 -18.13
CA VAL A 45 6.93 16.67 -18.42
C VAL A 45 8.44 16.81 -18.60
N PHE A 46 8.89 17.28 -19.77
CA PHE A 46 10.31 17.42 -20.13
C PHE A 46 11.16 16.16 -19.82
N GLY A 47 10.66 14.98 -20.18
CA GLY A 47 11.36 13.71 -19.95
C GLY A 47 11.28 13.17 -18.51
N ARG A 48 10.85 13.97 -17.52
CA ARG A 48 10.63 13.55 -16.13
C ARG A 48 9.18 13.15 -15.91
N VAL A 49 8.96 11.98 -15.28
CA VAL A 49 7.62 11.55 -14.87
C VAL A 49 7.31 12.19 -13.52
N LEU A 50 6.38 13.14 -13.50
CA LEU A 50 5.85 13.72 -12.27
C LEU A 50 4.56 12.96 -11.92
N LYS A 51 4.64 12.12 -10.89
CA LYS A 51 3.49 11.40 -10.33
C LYS A 51 2.91 12.27 -9.22
N ARG A 52 1.77 12.92 -9.47
CA ARG A 52 1.02 13.58 -8.41
C ARG A 52 -0.04 12.59 -7.94
N MET A 53 0.19 11.96 -6.78
CA MET A 53 -0.83 11.13 -6.18
C MET A 53 -2.05 12.01 -5.87
N PRO A 54 -3.26 11.63 -6.33
CA PRO A 54 -4.46 12.36 -5.98
C PRO A 54 -4.72 12.24 -4.46
N GLU A 55 -5.43 13.19 -3.86
CA GLU A 55 -5.84 13.10 -2.44
C GLU A 55 -6.64 11.82 -2.15
N SER A 56 -7.37 11.32 -3.16
CA SER A 56 -8.06 10.03 -3.11
C SER A 56 -7.12 8.83 -2.94
N ALA A 57 -5.81 9.00 -3.10
CA ALA A 57 -4.80 7.98 -2.85
C ALA A 57 -4.26 8.02 -1.41
N ALA A 58 -4.79 8.89 -0.54
CA ALA A 58 -4.57 8.79 0.89
C ALA A 58 -4.97 7.38 1.36
N GLY A 59 -4.02 6.70 2.00
CA GLY A 59 -4.20 5.35 2.51
C GLY A 59 -5.22 5.28 3.63
N ILE A 60 -5.44 4.07 4.14
CA ILE A 60 -6.34 3.83 5.26
C ILE A 60 -5.60 3.16 6.41
N TYR A 61 -6.01 3.47 7.64
CA TYR A 61 -5.52 2.82 8.84
C TYR A 61 -6.58 1.86 9.38
N LEU A 62 -6.38 0.56 9.15
CA LEU A 62 -7.27 -0.49 9.66
C LEU A 62 -6.90 -0.84 11.10
N TRP A 63 -7.86 -0.73 12.01
CA TRP A 63 -7.72 -1.08 13.42
C TRP A 63 -8.91 -1.92 13.89
N GLY A 64 -8.75 -2.63 15.00
CA GLY A 64 -9.77 -3.53 15.55
C GLY A 64 -9.16 -4.76 16.23
N GLY A 65 -10.02 -5.62 16.79
CA GLY A 65 -9.63 -6.77 17.58
C GLY A 65 -8.68 -7.76 16.89
N VAL A 66 -7.96 -8.54 17.70
CA VAL A 66 -7.09 -9.64 17.22
C VAL A 66 -7.94 -10.69 16.48
N GLY A 67 -7.40 -11.30 15.42
CA GLY A 67 -8.08 -12.35 14.67
C GLY A 67 -9.18 -11.88 13.70
N ARG A 68 -9.44 -10.57 13.58
CA ARG A 68 -10.51 -10.02 12.71
C ARG A 68 -10.18 -9.91 11.22
N GLY A 69 -9.13 -10.57 10.74
CA GLY A 69 -8.80 -10.58 9.29
C GLY A 69 -8.22 -9.29 8.72
N LYS A 70 -7.72 -8.35 9.54
CA LYS A 70 -7.11 -7.09 9.06
C LYS A 70 -5.96 -7.33 8.07
N SER A 71 -5.08 -8.28 8.37
CA SER A 71 -3.97 -8.66 7.49
C SER A 71 -4.48 -9.25 6.17
N MET A 72 -5.49 -10.11 6.22
CA MET A 72 -6.12 -10.67 5.01
C MET A 72 -6.72 -9.57 4.11
N LEU A 73 -7.40 -8.56 4.68
CA LEU A 73 -7.91 -7.43 3.91
C LEU A 73 -6.80 -6.63 3.23
N MET A 74 -5.66 -6.47 3.90
CA MET A 74 -4.47 -5.83 3.31
C MET A 74 -3.85 -6.69 2.19
N ASP A 75 -3.85 -8.01 2.35
CA ASP A 75 -3.39 -8.96 1.32
C ASP A 75 -4.26 -8.83 0.08
N LEU A 76 -5.58 -8.82 0.28
CA LEU A 76 -6.54 -8.67 -0.80
C LEU A 76 -6.38 -7.32 -1.54
N LEU A 77 -6.15 -6.23 -0.81
CA LEU A 77 -5.86 -4.93 -1.42
C LEU A 77 -4.58 -4.99 -2.26
N HIS A 78 -3.52 -5.59 -1.73
CA HIS A 78 -2.23 -5.71 -2.40
C HIS A 78 -2.31 -6.58 -3.66
N GLU A 79 -3.03 -7.71 -3.62
CA GLU A 79 -3.30 -8.56 -4.77
C GLU A 79 -4.06 -7.82 -5.87
N VAL A 80 -5.12 -7.09 -5.48
CA VAL A 80 -5.99 -6.40 -6.43
C VAL A 80 -5.33 -5.16 -7.02
N ALA A 81 -4.67 -4.33 -6.21
CA ALA A 81 -4.21 -3.00 -6.59
C ALA A 81 -2.69 -2.86 -6.70
N GLY A 82 -1.94 -3.68 -5.97
CA GLY A 82 -0.50 -3.56 -5.83
C GLY A 82 0.28 -3.98 -7.07
N GLY A 83 0.03 -5.18 -7.58
CA GLY A 83 0.82 -5.79 -8.68
C GLY A 83 2.33 -5.78 -8.39
N ASP A 84 3.14 -5.89 -9.45
CA ASP A 84 4.60 -6.06 -9.35
C ASP A 84 5.35 -4.83 -8.82
N HIS A 85 4.68 -3.69 -8.67
CA HIS A 85 5.28 -2.42 -8.30
C HIS A 85 4.82 -1.94 -6.92
N SER A 86 4.47 -2.86 -6.03
CA SER A 86 4.12 -2.53 -4.66
C SER A 86 4.82 -3.48 -3.70
N ARG A 87 5.11 -2.99 -2.49
CA ARG A 87 5.74 -3.80 -1.46
C ARG A 87 4.78 -3.98 -0.30
N ARG A 88 4.55 -5.24 0.07
CA ARG A 88 3.93 -5.61 1.32
C ARG A 88 5.01 -5.86 2.36
N ILE A 89 5.00 -5.10 3.46
CA ILE A 89 6.01 -5.20 4.51
C ILE A 89 5.38 -5.04 5.89
N HIS A 90 5.87 -5.80 6.86
CA HIS A 90 5.52 -5.59 8.26
C HIS A 90 6.20 -4.33 8.79
N PHE A 91 5.46 -3.53 9.57
CA PHE A 91 5.96 -2.24 10.06
C PHE A 91 7.33 -2.32 10.75
N HIS A 92 7.57 -3.33 11.58
CA HIS A 92 8.86 -3.45 12.27
C HIS A 92 10.02 -3.73 11.30
N ALA A 93 9.83 -4.63 10.34
CA ALA A 93 10.81 -4.90 9.30
C ALA A 93 11.07 -3.66 8.43
N PHE A 94 10.02 -2.90 8.12
CA PHE A 94 10.15 -1.62 7.42
C PHE A 94 11.00 -0.62 8.21
N MET A 95 10.73 -0.46 9.51
CA MET A 95 11.49 0.47 10.35
C MET A 95 12.95 0.06 10.50
N GLN A 96 13.25 -1.24 10.62
CA GLN A 96 14.62 -1.75 10.64
C GLN A 96 15.36 -1.45 9.32
N GLU A 97 14.70 -1.65 8.17
CA GLU A 97 15.27 -1.31 6.87
C GLU A 97 15.56 0.19 6.76
N VAL A 98 14.60 1.05 7.13
CA VAL A 98 14.75 2.51 7.13
C VAL A 98 15.93 2.93 8.01
N GLN A 99 15.98 2.44 9.25
CA GLN A 99 17.04 2.80 10.21
C GLN A 99 18.42 2.34 9.73
N GLY A 100 18.53 1.11 9.19
CA GLY A 100 19.78 0.60 8.64
C GLY A 100 20.28 1.45 7.47
N ARG A 101 19.40 1.79 6.51
CA ARG A 101 19.76 2.64 5.37
C ARG A 101 20.14 4.06 5.79
N LEU A 102 19.41 4.65 6.75
CA LEU A 102 19.75 5.97 7.30
C LEU A 102 21.10 5.96 8.01
N HIS A 103 21.43 4.88 8.73
CA HIS A 103 22.73 4.75 9.39
C HIS A 103 23.88 4.77 8.39
N GLU A 104 23.77 4.00 7.29
CA GLU A 104 24.79 4.00 6.23
C GLU A 104 24.88 5.35 5.51
N ALA A 105 23.75 5.97 5.16
CA ALA A 105 23.74 7.26 4.47
C ALA A 105 24.33 8.40 5.31
N ARG A 106 24.22 8.36 6.64
CA ARG A 106 24.82 9.37 7.52
C ARG A 106 26.35 9.30 7.57
N LYS A 107 26.95 8.15 7.25
CA LYS A 107 28.42 8.01 7.18
C LYS A 107 29.01 8.83 6.04
N THR A 108 28.23 9.14 5.00
CA THR A 108 28.68 9.91 3.84
C THR A 108 28.52 11.43 4.03
N GLN A 109 28.25 11.90 5.25
CA GLN A 109 28.13 13.32 5.62
C GLN A 109 27.12 14.12 4.77
N VAL A 110 26.02 13.48 4.36
CA VAL A 110 24.92 14.15 3.65
C VAL A 110 24.04 14.89 4.68
N ASP A 111 23.71 16.16 4.39
CA ASP A 111 22.91 17.02 5.28
C ASP A 111 21.51 16.44 5.56
N ASP A 112 20.84 15.91 4.53
CA ASP A 112 19.55 15.20 4.67
C ASP A 112 19.65 13.78 4.08
N ALA A 113 19.90 12.81 4.95
CA ALA A 113 19.97 11.39 4.59
C ALA A 113 18.58 10.79 4.26
N LEU A 114 17.47 11.44 4.61
CA LEU A 114 16.12 10.87 4.43
C LEU A 114 15.71 10.85 2.96
N VAL A 115 15.95 11.94 2.23
CA VAL A 115 15.61 12.07 0.80
C VAL A 115 16.24 10.95 -0.06
N PRO A 116 17.57 10.72 -0.03
CA PRO A 116 18.18 9.67 -0.84
C PRO A 116 17.75 8.26 -0.39
N VAL A 117 17.54 8.04 0.90
CA VAL A 117 17.05 6.74 1.41
C VAL A 117 15.62 6.48 0.92
N ALA A 118 14.73 7.48 0.99
CA ALA A 118 13.36 7.36 0.52
C ALA A 118 13.32 7.08 -0.99
N ALA A 119 14.13 7.79 -1.79
CA ALA A 119 14.24 7.56 -3.23
C ALA A 119 14.76 6.15 -3.55
N ALA A 120 15.77 5.67 -2.83
CA ALA A 120 16.30 4.32 -3.02
C ALA A 120 15.33 3.22 -2.57
N MET A 121 14.48 3.49 -1.58
CA MET A 121 13.48 2.52 -1.10
C MET A 121 12.24 2.45 -2.00
N SER A 122 11.90 3.54 -2.69
CA SER A 122 10.78 3.62 -3.63
C SER A 122 11.15 3.27 -5.07
N ASP A 123 12.44 3.06 -5.36
CA ASP A 123 12.88 2.66 -6.69
C ASP A 123 12.19 1.36 -7.15
N GLY A 124 11.70 1.35 -8.38
CA GLY A 124 10.91 0.24 -8.94
C GLY A 124 9.47 0.10 -8.41
N LEU A 125 9.04 0.95 -7.45
CA LEU A 125 7.67 0.96 -6.92
C LEU A 125 6.78 1.96 -7.69
N ARG A 126 5.47 1.71 -7.64
CA ARG A 126 4.43 2.58 -8.20
C ARG A 126 4.22 3.79 -7.29
#